data_AF-A0A495Z7U4-F1
#
_entry.id   AF-A0A495Z7U4-F1
#
_cell.length_a   1.000
_cell.length_b   1.000
_cell.length_c   1.000
_cell.angle_alpha   90.00
_cell.angle_beta   90.00
_cell.angle_gamma   90.00
#
_symmetry.space_group_name_H-M   'P 1'
#
loop_
_entity.id
_entity.type
_entity.pdbx_description
1 polymer ?
#
loop_
_entity_poly.entity_id
_entity_poly.type
_entity_poly.pdbx_seq_one_letter_code
_entity_poly.pdbx_strand_id
1 'polypeptide(L)'
;MQHLYEKLRDDTLKWRKDGYPCQDYPLIGEVLRHQFEGEAGDRVQLKYLREPQFQSLELYWYIRLVMETPHIVDLYKHYYDTTGDIRDFCEAFGIPITPNEAILIQNVDAIIKLVKEKPEFFKQKRIDPVYEAISLPYASYIFALAMGTGKTVLIGTIIATEFAMALRYPDGKFMKNALVFAPGTTIIESLREIM
;
A
#
# COMPACT_ATOMS: atom_id res chain seq x y z
N MET A 1 10.80 4.09 -17.12
CA MET A 1 9.43 4.01 -16.58
C MET A 1 9.48 4.33 -15.10
N GLN A 2 8.54 5.11 -14.57
CA GLN A 2 8.48 5.37 -13.13
C GLN A 2 8.04 4.11 -12.38
N HIS A 3 8.70 3.77 -11.28
CA HIS A 3 8.34 2.62 -10.45
C HIS A 3 7.07 2.90 -9.63
N LEU A 4 6.37 1.83 -9.22
CA LEU A 4 5.10 1.93 -8.51
C LEU A 4 5.23 2.77 -7.23
N TYR A 5 6.31 2.58 -6.48
CA TYR A 5 6.53 3.31 -5.22
C TYR A 5 6.69 4.83 -5.45
N GLU A 6 7.25 5.24 -6.59
CA GLU A 6 7.43 6.65 -6.93
C GLU A 6 6.08 7.27 -7.32
N LYS A 7 5.27 6.55 -8.12
CA LYS A 7 3.91 6.98 -8.48
C LYS A 7 3.03 7.16 -7.24
N LEU A 8 3.03 6.15 -6.37
CA LEU A 8 2.33 6.18 -5.08
C LEU A 8 2.79 7.35 -4.19
N ARG A 9 4.11 7.58 -4.11
CA ARG A 9 4.66 8.71 -3.36
C ARG A 9 4.16 10.03 -3.91
N ASP A 10 4.20 10.22 -5.22
CA ASP A 10 3.82 11.49 -5.85
C ASP A 10 2.31 11.77 -5.66
N ASP A 11 1.47 10.75 -5.78
CA ASP A 11 0.03 10.85 -5.51
C ASP A 11 -0.27 11.11 -4.04
N THR A 12 0.42 10.43 -3.13
CA THR A 12 0.28 10.65 -1.68
C THR A 12 0.71 12.07 -1.30
N LEU A 13 1.79 12.58 -1.91
CA LEU A 13 2.24 13.96 -1.72
C LEU A 13 1.24 14.98 -2.26
N LYS A 14 0.59 14.69 -3.40
CA LYS A 14 -0.49 15.52 -3.93
C LYS A 14 -1.67 15.53 -2.95
N TRP A 15 -2.11 14.36 -2.49
CA TRP A 15 -3.17 14.22 -1.49
C TRP A 15 -2.87 15.00 -0.21
N ARG A 16 -1.62 14.97 0.27
CA ARG A 16 -1.14 15.81 1.38
C ARG A 16 -1.29 17.31 1.07
N LYS A 17 -0.79 17.78 -0.08
CA LYS A 17 -0.83 19.20 -0.47
C LYS A 17 -2.25 19.73 -0.59
N ASP A 18 -3.18 18.89 -1.02
CA ASP A 18 -4.60 19.20 -1.11
C ASP A 18 -5.30 19.18 0.27
N GLY A 19 -4.57 18.90 1.34
CA GLY A 19 -5.07 18.90 2.71
C GLY A 19 -5.74 17.59 3.12
N TYR A 20 -5.36 16.47 2.53
CA TYR A 20 -5.94 15.14 2.76
C TYR A 20 -7.47 15.10 2.56
N PRO A 21 -7.98 15.48 1.37
CA PRO A 21 -9.41 15.39 1.10
C PRO A 21 -9.89 13.95 1.26
N CYS A 22 -10.91 13.75 2.08
CA CYS A 22 -11.63 12.48 2.26
C CYS A 22 -13.05 12.80 2.72
N GLN A 23 -14.02 12.70 1.82
CA GLN A 23 -15.39 13.13 2.07
C GLN A 23 -16.09 12.27 3.12
N ASP A 24 -15.93 10.95 3.04
CA ASP A 24 -16.62 10.01 3.92
C ASP A 24 -15.98 9.94 5.32
N TYR A 25 -14.66 10.21 5.40
CA TYR A 25 -13.88 10.02 6.63
C TYR A 25 -12.92 11.19 6.92
N PRO A 26 -13.43 12.43 7.08
CA PRO A 26 -12.59 13.65 7.18
C PRO A 26 -11.62 13.66 8.37
N LEU A 27 -11.93 12.93 9.44
CA LEU A 27 -11.08 12.82 10.64
C LEU A 27 -9.65 12.37 10.30
N ILE A 28 -9.44 11.54 9.27
CA ILE A 28 -8.09 11.08 8.96
C ILE A 28 -7.15 12.22 8.59
N GLY A 29 -7.67 13.23 7.88
CA GLY A 29 -6.89 14.40 7.51
C GLY A 29 -6.48 15.22 8.74
N GLU A 30 -7.34 15.30 9.75
CA GLU A 30 -7.01 15.95 11.02
C GLU A 30 -5.92 15.17 11.77
N VAL A 31 -6.03 13.85 11.84
CA VAL A 31 -5.03 12.96 12.47
C VAL A 31 -3.66 13.11 11.81
N LEU A 32 -3.60 13.08 10.47
CA LEU A 32 -2.36 13.21 9.72
C LEU A 32 -1.75 14.62 9.88
N ARG A 33 -2.58 15.67 9.79
CA ARG A 33 -2.12 17.06 10.02
C ARG A 33 -1.61 17.26 11.44
N HIS A 34 -2.19 16.59 12.43
CA HIS A 34 -1.79 16.72 13.82
C HIS A 34 -0.32 16.32 14.05
N GLN A 35 0.27 15.48 13.20
CA GLN A 35 1.67 15.09 13.33
C GLN A 35 2.65 16.24 13.09
N PHE A 36 2.23 17.33 12.45
CA PHE A 36 3.10 18.46 12.17
C PHE A 36 3.12 19.47 13.33
N GLU A 37 4.32 19.99 13.63
CA GLU A 37 4.54 21.11 14.55
C GLU A 37 4.61 22.44 13.79
N GLY A 38 4.04 23.50 14.39
CA GLY A 38 4.10 24.87 13.89
C GLY A 38 2.88 25.32 13.07
N GLU A 39 2.70 26.63 12.96
CA GLU A 39 1.86 27.25 11.93
C GLU A 39 2.63 27.26 10.60
N ALA A 40 1.91 27.20 9.47
CA ALA A 40 2.44 27.02 8.12
C ALA A 40 3.68 27.92 7.82
N GLY A 41 4.88 27.32 7.92
CA GLY A 41 6.18 27.94 7.71
C GLY A 41 7.31 26.90 7.62
N ASP A 42 8.42 27.27 6.97
CA ASP A 42 9.39 26.42 6.23
C ASP A 42 10.13 25.27 6.95
N ARG A 43 9.81 24.94 8.21
CA ARG A 43 10.35 23.74 8.87
C ARG A 43 9.25 23.00 9.61
N VAL A 44 8.47 22.27 8.82
CA VAL A 44 7.50 21.30 9.30
C VAL A 44 8.24 20.17 10.01
N GLN A 45 8.31 20.23 11.34
CA GLN A 45 8.85 19.15 12.17
C GLN A 45 7.71 18.19 12.52
N LEU A 46 8.03 16.89 12.61
CA LEU A 46 7.07 15.88 13.05
C LEU A 46 7.14 15.74 14.57
N LYS A 47 5.99 15.72 15.24
CA LYS A 47 5.86 15.61 16.70
C LYS A 47 6.43 14.31 17.26
N TYR A 48 6.09 13.19 16.62
CA TYR A 48 6.35 11.86 17.17
C TYR A 48 6.99 10.92 16.15
N LEU A 49 6.35 10.75 14.99
CA LEU A 49 6.87 9.85 13.96
C LEU A 49 8.10 10.45 13.27
N ARG A 50 9.10 9.61 13.00
CA ARG A 50 10.19 9.96 12.08
C ARG A 50 9.64 10.03 10.66
N GLU A 51 10.33 10.79 9.80
CA GLU A 51 9.88 11.01 8.42
C GLU A 51 9.55 9.72 7.64
N PRO A 52 10.38 8.65 7.65
CA PRO A 52 10.03 7.42 6.93
C PRO A 52 8.80 6.70 7.50
N GLN A 53 8.56 6.81 8.81
CA GLN A 53 7.38 6.23 9.46
C GLN A 53 6.14 7.02 9.06
N PHE A 54 6.20 8.35 9.10
CA PHE A 54 5.08 9.20 8.71
C PHE A 54 4.72 9.03 7.23
N GLN A 55 5.70 9.02 6.33
CA GLN A 55 5.49 8.75 4.91
C GLN A 55 4.81 7.39 4.67
N SER A 56 5.19 6.36 5.46
CA SER A 56 4.55 5.04 5.38
C SER A 56 3.11 5.05 5.90
N LEU A 57 2.84 5.78 6.99
CA LEU A 57 1.50 5.94 7.55
C LEU A 57 0.58 6.68 6.57
N GLU A 58 1.07 7.74 5.94
CA GLU A 58 0.31 8.45 4.92
C GLU A 58 0.01 7.58 3.70
N LEU A 59 1.02 6.87 3.19
CA LEU A 59 0.85 5.98 2.06
C LEU A 59 -0.17 4.89 2.40
N TYR A 60 -0.10 4.34 3.62
CA TYR A 60 -1.10 3.39 4.12
C TYR A 60 -2.51 4.00 4.02
N TRP A 61 -2.74 5.19 4.57
CA TRP A 61 -4.05 5.83 4.58
C TRP A 61 -4.53 6.25 3.19
N TYR A 62 -3.63 6.67 2.31
CA TYR A 62 -3.93 6.95 0.90
C TYR A 62 -4.44 5.69 0.19
N ILE A 63 -3.70 4.58 0.27
CA ILE A 63 -4.11 3.30 -0.30
C ILE A 63 -5.42 2.82 0.32
N ARG A 64 -5.55 2.99 1.64
CA ARG A 64 -6.68 2.49 2.43
C ARG A 64 -8.00 3.18 2.13
N LEU A 65 -7.99 4.51 1.98
CA LEU A 65 -9.19 5.34 1.87
C LEU A 65 -9.39 5.94 0.49
N VAL A 66 -8.32 6.38 -0.18
CA VAL A 66 -8.43 7.02 -1.50
C VAL A 66 -8.45 5.97 -2.60
N MET A 67 -7.62 4.93 -2.49
CA MET A 67 -7.63 3.81 -3.44
C MET A 67 -8.55 2.66 -3.03
N GLU A 68 -9.20 2.77 -1.87
CA GLU A 68 -10.13 1.78 -1.33
C GLU A 68 -9.55 0.37 -1.14
N THR A 69 -8.27 0.27 -0.76
CA THR A 69 -7.59 -1.00 -0.42
C THR A 69 -7.59 -2.02 -1.58
N PRO A 70 -7.05 -1.66 -2.75
CA PRO A 70 -7.09 -2.51 -3.95
C PRO A 70 -6.25 -3.77 -3.78
N HIS A 71 -6.52 -4.83 -4.55
CA HIS A 71 -5.54 -5.91 -4.66
C HIS A 71 -4.27 -5.37 -5.31
N ILE A 72 -3.12 -6.00 -5.02
CA ILE A 72 -1.84 -5.55 -5.58
C ILE A 72 -1.87 -5.53 -7.12
N VAL A 73 -2.52 -6.52 -7.74
CA VAL A 73 -2.67 -6.56 -9.21
C VAL A 73 -3.48 -5.38 -9.73
N ASP A 74 -4.55 -5.00 -9.04
CA ASP A 74 -5.39 -3.85 -9.41
C ASP A 74 -4.64 -2.53 -9.24
N LEU A 75 -3.77 -2.46 -8.23
CA LEU A 75 -2.88 -1.32 -8.00
C LEU A 75 -1.91 -1.14 -9.17
N TYR A 76 -1.27 -2.22 -9.63
CA TYR A 76 -0.40 -2.15 -10.80
C TYR A 76 -1.20 -1.85 -12.07
N LYS A 77 -2.38 -2.44 -12.25
CA LYS A 77 -3.26 -2.13 -13.37
C LYS A 77 -3.60 -0.63 -13.42
N HIS A 78 -3.98 -0.04 -12.29
CA HIS A 78 -4.29 1.39 -12.20
C HIS A 78 -3.15 2.29 -12.73
N TYR A 79 -1.90 1.94 -12.44
CA TYR A 79 -0.73 2.77 -12.76
C TYR A 79 -0.03 2.45 -14.08
N TYR A 80 -0.23 1.26 -14.64
CA TYR A 80 0.50 0.76 -15.80
C TYR A 80 -0.40 0.38 -16.99
N ASP A 81 -1.72 0.25 -16.81
CA ASP A 81 -2.67 0.04 -17.91
C ASP A 81 -2.98 1.35 -18.67
N THR A 82 -2.69 2.51 -18.06
CA THR A 82 -2.96 3.84 -18.64
C THR A 82 -2.16 4.17 -19.90
N THR A 83 -1.04 3.50 -20.16
CA THR A 83 -0.21 3.76 -21.34
C THR A 83 -0.69 3.02 -22.59
N GLY A 84 -1.60 2.04 -22.44
CA GLY A 84 -2.06 1.18 -23.51
C GLY A 84 -1.03 0.16 -24.00
N ASP A 85 0.18 0.15 -23.43
CA ASP A 85 1.21 -0.83 -23.73
C ASP A 85 1.28 -1.88 -22.62
N ILE A 86 0.86 -3.10 -22.96
CA ILE A 86 0.84 -4.22 -22.02
C ILE A 86 2.23 -4.58 -21.48
N ARG A 87 3.29 -4.23 -22.24
CA ARG A 87 4.68 -4.47 -21.84
C ARG A 87 5.01 -3.72 -20.55
N ASP A 88 4.43 -2.54 -20.37
CA ASP A 88 4.66 -1.71 -19.19
C ASP A 88 4.17 -2.39 -17.92
N PHE A 89 2.95 -2.93 -17.96
CA PHE A 89 2.39 -3.71 -16.88
C PHE A 89 3.22 -4.98 -16.63
N CYS A 90 3.55 -5.74 -17.68
CA CYS A 90 4.32 -6.97 -17.54
C CYS A 90 5.71 -6.74 -16.96
N GLU A 91 6.43 -5.73 -17.42
CA GLU A 91 7.76 -5.39 -16.91
C GLU A 91 7.67 -4.97 -15.44
N ALA A 92 6.73 -4.08 -15.10
CA ALA A 92 6.56 -3.60 -13.73
C ALA A 92 6.12 -4.70 -12.76
N PHE A 93 5.23 -5.60 -13.20
CA PHE A 93 4.68 -6.68 -12.37
C PHE A 93 5.56 -7.93 -12.36
N GLY A 94 6.61 -7.99 -13.19
CA GLY A 94 7.53 -9.12 -13.24
C GLY A 94 7.03 -10.32 -14.06
N ILE A 95 6.19 -10.09 -15.08
CA ILE A 95 5.68 -11.11 -16.00
C ILE A 95 6.58 -11.18 -17.23
N PRO A 96 7.35 -12.26 -17.43
CA PRO A 96 8.21 -12.42 -18.59
C PRO A 96 7.39 -12.74 -19.84
N ILE A 97 7.20 -11.71 -20.68
CA ILE A 97 6.58 -11.83 -22.00
C ILE A 97 7.60 -11.54 -23.10
N THR A 98 7.53 -12.32 -24.18
CA THR A 98 8.28 -12.04 -25.42
C THR A 98 7.53 -11.01 -26.27
N PRO A 99 8.21 -10.29 -27.18
CA PRO A 99 7.54 -9.34 -28.07
C PRO A 99 6.41 -9.98 -28.91
N ASN A 100 6.59 -11.23 -29.34
CA ASN A 100 5.57 -11.96 -30.09
C ASN A 100 4.35 -12.32 -29.23
N GLU A 101 4.56 -12.71 -27.97
CA GLU A 101 3.46 -12.95 -27.02
C GLU A 101 2.70 -11.65 -26.72
N ALA A 102 3.41 -10.53 -26.57
CA ALA A 102 2.80 -9.23 -26.28
C ALA A 102 1.80 -8.78 -27.37
N ILE A 103 2.07 -9.07 -28.64
CA ILE A 103 1.18 -8.75 -29.77
C ILE A 103 -0.14 -9.54 -29.69
N LEU A 104 -0.11 -10.75 -29.13
CA LEU A 104 -1.29 -11.62 -29.03
C LEU A 104 -2.19 -11.29 -27.83
N ILE A 105 -1.69 -10.46 -26.92
CA ILE A 105 -2.37 -10.13 -25.67
C ILE A 105 -3.00 -8.75 -25.82
N GLN A 106 -4.32 -8.71 -25.71
CA GLN A 106 -5.10 -7.49 -25.96
C GLN A 106 -5.05 -6.47 -24.83
N ASN A 107 -4.99 -6.93 -23.57
CA ASN A 107 -5.03 -6.06 -22.39
C ASN A 107 -4.51 -6.77 -21.12
N VAL A 108 -4.42 -6.02 -20.03
CA VAL A 108 -4.00 -6.52 -18.70
C VAL A 108 -4.89 -7.65 -18.19
N ASP A 109 -6.20 -7.55 -18.38
CA ASP A 109 -7.14 -8.58 -17.92
C ASP A 109 -6.92 -9.93 -18.61
N ALA A 110 -6.56 -9.93 -19.89
CA ALA A 110 -6.25 -11.15 -20.64
C ALA A 110 -5.01 -11.86 -20.08
N ILE A 111 -3.97 -11.12 -19.68
CA ILE A 111 -2.80 -11.70 -18.99
C ILE A 111 -3.18 -12.26 -17.64
N ILE A 112 -3.91 -11.49 -16.83
CA ILE A 112 -4.30 -11.93 -15.48
C ILE A 112 -5.08 -13.24 -15.58
N LYS A 113 -6.01 -13.33 -16.54
CA LYS A 113 -6.76 -14.55 -16.83
C LYS A 113 -5.84 -15.69 -17.26
N LEU A 114 -4.91 -15.43 -18.18
CA LEU A 114 -3.95 -16.43 -18.67
C LEU A 114 -3.08 -16.99 -17.53
N VAL A 115 -2.61 -16.13 -16.61
CA VAL A 115 -1.82 -16.54 -15.44
C VAL A 115 -2.64 -17.44 -14.51
N LYS A 116 -3.93 -17.14 -14.32
CA LYS A 116 -4.85 -17.96 -13.51
C LYS A 116 -5.18 -19.30 -14.17
N GLU A 117 -5.39 -19.34 -15.48
CA GLU A 117 -5.83 -20.54 -16.21
C GLU A 117 -4.67 -21.50 -16.56
N LYS A 118 -3.45 -20.98 -16.70
CA LYS A 118 -2.27 -21.78 -17.09
C LYS A 118 -1.10 -21.64 -16.09
N PRO A 119 -1.30 -21.97 -14.80
CA PRO A 119 -0.24 -21.82 -13.79
C PRO A 119 1.02 -22.61 -14.14
N GLU A 120 0.89 -23.80 -14.74
CA GLU A 120 2.02 -24.67 -15.10
C GLU A 120 2.94 -24.05 -16.18
N PHE A 121 2.40 -23.22 -17.08
CA PHE A 121 3.19 -22.51 -18.08
C PHE A 121 4.09 -21.43 -17.46
N PHE A 122 3.62 -20.84 -16.36
CA PHE A 122 4.27 -19.73 -15.68
C PHE A 122 5.19 -20.17 -14.54
N LYS A 123 4.90 -21.30 -13.88
CA LYS A 123 5.82 -21.96 -12.93
C LYS A 123 7.19 -22.28 -13.58
N GLN A 124 7.18 -22.70 -14.84
CA GLN A 124 8.42 -22.96 -15.60
C GLN A 124 9.28 -21.70 -15.81
N LYS A 125 8.68 -20.50 -15.71
CA LYS A 125 9.36 -19.21 -15.84
C LYS A 125 9.76 -18.59 -14.48
N ARG A 126 9.68 -19.32 -13.35
CA ARG A 126 9.99 -18.86 -11.98
C ARG A 126 9.21 -17.62 -11.52
N ILE A 127 7.91 -17.56 -11.83
CA ILE A 127 7.05 -16.44 -11.43
C ILE A 127 6.04 -16.79 -10.34
N ASP A 128 6.43 -17.64 -9.39
CA ASP A 128 5.60 -17.98 -8.23
C ASP A 128 5.09 -16.74 -7.47
N PRO A 129 5.90 -15.68 -7.23
CA PRO A 129 5.41 -14.47 -6.55
C PRO A 129 4.31 -13.72 -7.31
N VAL A 130 4.37 -13.72 -8.65
CA VAL A 130 3.36 -13.09 -9.51
C VAL A 130 2.06 -13.87 -9.44
N TYR A 131 2.15 -15.19 -9.54
CA TYR A 131 0.98 -16.06 -9.46
C TYR A 131 0.31 -15.93 -8.09
N GLU A 132 1.09 -15.94 -7.01
CA GLU A 132 0.59 -15.71 -5.64
C GLU A 132 -0.09 -14.34 -5.54
N ALA A 133 0.57 -13.26 -5.96
CA ALA A 133 0.03 -11.91 -5.93
C ALA A 133 -1.31 -11.76 -6.68
N ILE A 134 -1.48 -12.45 -7.82
CA ILE A 134 -2.72 -12.47 -8.62
C ILE A 134 -3.81 -13.35 -7.99
N SER A 135 -3.42 -14.39 -7.27
CA SER A 135 -4.33 -15.41 -6.74
C SER A 135 -4.83 -15.10 -5.32
N LEU A 136 -4.18 -14.17 -4.61
CA LEU A 136 -4.59 -13.78 -3.25
C LEU A 136 -6.03 -13.25 -3.23
N PRO A 137 -6.93 -13.84 -2.40
CA PRO A 137 -8.32 -13.41 -2.31
C PRO A 137 -8.51 -12.16 -1.43
N TYR A 138 -7.43 -11.53 -1.00
CA TYR A 138 -7.42 -10.31 -0.20
C TYR A 138 -6.26 -9.38 -0.58
N ALA A 139 -6.38 -8.09 -0.29
CA ALA A 139 -5.28 -7.14 -0.42
C ALA A 139 -4.19 -7.43 0.62
N SER A 140 -2.94 -7.49 0.18
CA SER A 140 -1.78 -7.78 1.03
C SER A 140 -0.64 -6.82 0.72
N TYR A 141 -0.12 -6.16 1.77
CA TYR A 141 0.94 -5.16 1.66
C TYR A 141 2.06 -5.45 2.64
N ILE A 142 3.30 -5.22 2.19
CA ILE A 142 4.50 -5.38 3.01
C ILE A 142 5.15 -4.01 3.17
N PHE A 143 5.18 -3.51 4.40
CA PHE A 143 5.89 -2.28 4.74
C PHE A 143 7.36 -2.60 5.06
N ALA A 144 8.20 -2.61 4.02
CA ALA A 144 9.61 -2.98 4.10
C ALA A 144 10.50 -1.81 4.54
N LEU A 145 10.33 -1.32 5.78
CA LEU A 145 11.27 -0.36 6.35
C LEU A 145 12.57 -1.04 6.82
N ALA A 146 13.69 -0.31 6.79
CA ALA A 146 14.99 -0.81 7.25
C ALA A 146 14.97 -1.22 8.75
N MET A 147 15.92 -2.05 9.18
CA MET A 147 16.04 -2.42 10.60
C MET A 147 16.36 -1.19 11.45
N GLY A 148 15.78 -1.07 12.64
CA GLY A 148 16.01 0.06 13.56
C GLY A 148 15.25 1.36 13.24
N THR A 149 14.41 1.39 12.19
CA THR A 149 13.62 2.58 11.84
C THR A 149 12.28 2.69 12.57
N GLY A 150 12.02 1.83 13.57
CA GLY A 150 10.78 1.81 14.35
C GLY A 150 9.57 1.27 13.57
N LYS A 151 9.72 0.10 12.93
CA LYS A 151 8.61 -0.62 12.27
C LYS A 151 7.45 -0.91 13.22
N THR A 152 7.77 -1.30 14.45
CA THR A 152 6.79 -1.64 15.47
C THR A 152 5.93 -0.43 15.85
N VAL A 153 6.55 0.72 16.15
CA VAL A 153 5.85 2.01 16.31
C VAL A 153 4.95 2.36 15.10
N LEU A 154 5.41 2.16 13.85
CA LEU A 154 4.58 2.39 12.67
C LEU A 154 3.34 1.48 12.67
N ILE A 155 3.52 0.18 12.87
CA ILE A 155 2.40 -0.78 12.88
C ILE A 155 1.44 -0.47 14.03
N GLY A 156 1.95 -0.15 15.23
CA GLY A 156 1.13 0.31 16.36
C GLY A 156 0.33 1.57 16.02
N THR A 157 0.94 2.53 15.32
CA THR A 157 0.25 3.75 14.88
C THR A 157 -0.84 3.46 13.84
N ILE A 158 -0.59 2.57 12.88
CA ILE A 158 -1.60 2.12 11.92
C ILE A 158 -2.79 1.48 12.66
N ILE A 159 -2.52 0.55 13.58
CA ILE A 159 -3.56 -0.13 14.36
C ILE A 159 -4.36 0.88 15.20
N ALA A 160 -3.67 1.77 15.92
CA ALA A 160 -4.31 2.77 16.77
C ALA A 160 -5.19 3.73 15.96
N THR A 161 -4.71 4.20 14.82
CA THR A 161 -5.48 5.08 13.95
C THR A 161 -6.66 4.36 13.29
N GLU A 162 -6.51 3.11 12.87
CA GLU A 162 -7.62 2.28 12.36
C GLU A 162 -8.72 2.09 13.42
N PHE A 163 -8.36 1.81 14.67
CA PHE A 163 -9.35 1.74 15.76
C PHE A 163 -9.99 3.09 16.06
N ALA A 164 -9.24 4.18 16.03
CA ALA A 164 -9.82 5.53 16.19
C ALA A 164 -10.85 5.83 15.09
N MET A 165 -10.57 5.43 13.85
CA MET A 165 -11.51 5.55 12.73
C MET A 165 -12.73 4.63 12.90
N ALA A 166 -12.55 3.40 13.36
CA ALA A 166 -13.63 2.47 13.65
C ALA A 166 -14.58 3.00 14.75
N LEU A 167 -14.03 3.64 15.79
CA LEU A 167 -14.82 4.28 16.85
C LEU A 167 -15.60 5.48 16.32
N ARG A 168 -14.99 6.29 15.46
CA ARG A 168 -15.63 7.49 14.90
C ARG A 168 -16.69 7.17 13.87
N TYR A 169 -16.47 6.13 13.07
CA TYR A 169 -17.30 5.72 11.94
C TYR A 169 -17.65 4.22 12.07
N PRO A 170 -18.61 3.86 12.94
CA PRO A 170 -18.94 2.47 13.24
C PRO A 170 -19.39 1.63 12.03
N ASP A 171 -20.03 2.29 11.06
CA ASP A 171 -20.50 1.69 9.81
C ASP A 171 -19.40 1.61 8.73
N GLY A 172 -18.26 2.27 8.96
CA GLY A 172 -17.10 2.21 8.08
C GLY A 172 -16.42 0.85 8.10
N LYS A 173 -15.76 0.49 7.00
CA LYS A 173 -15.06 -0.81 6.87
C LYS A 173 -13.69 -0.80 7.56
N PHE A 174 -13.57 -0.32 8.79
CA PHE A 174 -12.31 -0.22 9.54
C PHE A 174 -11.96 -1.50 10.32
N MET A 175 -10.73 -1.59 10.84
CA MET A 175 -10.32 -2.73 11.65
C MET A 175 -11.22 -2.91 12.89
N LYS A 176 -11.68 -4.14 13.12
CA LYS A 176 -12.42 -4.54 14.33
C LYS A 176 -11.56 -5.36 15.29
N ASN A 177 -10.48 -5.91 14.80
CA ASN A 177 -9.48 -6.67 15.54
C ASN A 177 -8.14 -6.56 14.80
N ALA A 178 -7.05 -6.81 15.52
CA ALA A 178 -5.72 -6.90 14.96
C ALA A 178 -5.01 -8.12 15.55
N LEU A 179 -4.36 -8.92 14.68
CA LEU A 179 -3.55 -10.05 15.07
C LEU A 179 -2.10 -9.77 14.67
N VAL A 180 -1.22 -9.68 15.66
CA VAL A 180 0.19 -9.35 15.46
C VAL A 180 1.05 -10.55 15.87
N PHE A 181 1.82 -11.06 14.92
CA PHE A 181 2.83 -12.08 15.18
C PHE A 181 4.20 -11.44 15.32
N ALA A 182 4.87 -11.68 16.44
CA ALA A 182 6.24 -11.23 16.71
C ALA A 182 7.08 -12.39 17.29
N PRO A 183 8.40 -12.43 17.04
CA PRO A 183 9.29 -13.40 17.68
C PRO A 183 9.16 -13.35 19.21
N GLY A 184 9.16 -14.51 19.88
CA GLY A 184 8.90 -14.60 21.31
C GLY A 184 9.82 -13.77 22.22
N THR A 185 11.03 -13.46 21.76
CA THR A 185 11.98 -12.58 22.47
C THR A 185 11.61 -11.10 22.44
N THR A 186 10.72 -10.68 21.54
CA THR A 186 10.35 -9.27 21.29
C THR A 186 8.88 -8.98 21.52
N ILE A 187 8.11 -9.96 22.02
CA ILE A 187 6.65 -9.83 22.15
C ILE A 187 6.25 -8.79 23.21
N ILE A 188 6.96 -8.74 24.35
CA ILE A 188 6.65 -7.77 25.42
C ILE A 188 6.99 -6.34 24.98
N GLU A 189 8.12 -6.14 24.29
CA GLU A 189 8.49 -4.84 23.73
C GLU A 189 7.50 -4.39 22.65
N SER A 190 7.09 -5.31 21.77
CA SER A 190 6.08 -5.02 20.75
C SER A 190 4.72 -4.67 21.36
N LEU A 191 4.29 -5.38 22.41
CA LEU A 191 3.06 -5.06 23.14
C LEU A 191 3.13 -3.69 23.83
N ARG A 192 4.29 -3.34 24.42
CA ARG A 192 4.51 -2.01 25.04
C ARG A 192 4.51 -0.85 24.05
N GLU A 193 4.86 -1.09 22.80
CA GLU A 193 4.81 -0.05 21.75
C GLU A 193 3.41 0.10 21.12
N ILE A 194 2.58 -0.95 21.20
CA ILE A 194 1.23 -0.97 20.61
C ILE A 194 0.16 -0.54 21.63
N MET A 195 0.33 -0.87 22.92
CA MET A 195 -0.57 -0.52 24.02
C MET A 195 -0.20 0.79 24.70
#